data_AF-A0A418DYN9-F1
#
_entry.id   AF-A0A418DYN9-F1
#
_cell.length_a   1.000
_cell.length_b   1.000
_cell.length_c   1.000
_cell.angle_alpha   90.00
_cell.angle_beta   90.00
_cell.angle_gamma   90.00
#
_symmetry.space_group_name_H-M   'P 1'
#
loop_
_entity.id
_entity.type
_entity.pdbx_description
1 polymer ?
#
loop_
_entity_poly.entity_id
_entity_poly.type
_entity_poly.pdbx_seq_one_letter_code
_entity_poly.pdbx_strand_id
1 'polypeptide(L)'
;MHGQRWGLWPYGATSLERAGAPQPPTFSGSTKAERLAFMRDYQKYLGQINALQCNGMPVSACMDPFSKRQIALYDFNRDHNSITNDEWVAWFKSAFEEDPQDLNILKQRLQR
;
A
#
# COMPACT_ATOMS: atom_id res chain seq x y z
N MET A 1 -12.27 -20.55 -32.79
CA MET A 1 -12.94 -19.25 -32.98
C MET A 1 -12.93 -18.50 -31.66
N HIS A 2 -12.63 -17.22 -31.75
CA HIS A 2 -12.37 -16.32 -30.63
C HIS A 2 -13.55 -16.15 -29.67
N GLY A 3 -13.27 -16.15 -28.37
CA GLY A 3 -14.13 -15.62 -27.33
C GLY A 3 -13.27 -14.87 -26.31
N GLN A 4 -13.13 -13.56 -26.50
CA GLN A 4 -12.31 -12.67 -25.70
C GLN A 4 -13.04 -12.22 -24.41
N ARG A 5 -12.26 -12.18 -23.32
CA ARG A 5 -12.01 -11.03 -22.42
C ARG A 5 -13.20 -10.39 -21.66
N TRP A 6 -13.20 -10.62 -20.34
CA TRP A 6 -13.56 -9.70 -19.26
C TRP A 6 -12.74 -10.13 -18.02
N GLY A 7 -12.03 -9.36 -17.20
CA GLY A 7 -11.58 -7.97 -17.14
C GLY A 7 -10.40 -7.93 -16.14
N LEU A 8 -9.23 -7.44 -16.57
CA LEU A 8 -8.49 -6.32 -15.96
C LEU A 8 -8.18 -6.43 -14.46
N TRP A 9 -7.08 -7.13 -14.13
CA TRP A 9 -6.14 -6.60 -13.13
C TRP A 9 -5.20 -5.64 -13.86
N PRO A 10 -4.92 -4.43 -13.34
CA PRO A 10 -3.85 -3.62 -13.89
C PRO A 10 -2.53 -4.33 -13.55
N TYR A 11 -1.51 -4.16 -14.38
CA TYR A 11 -0.22 -4.85 -14.32
C TYR A 11 -0.20 -6.24 -14.96
N GLY A 12 -0.06 -6.22 -16.29
CA GLY A 12 0.62 -7.29 -16.98
C GLY A 12 2.05 -7.41 -16.45
N ALA A 13 2.29 -8.41 -15.62
CA ALA A 13 3.61 -8.95 -15.38
C ALA A 13 3.52 -10.43 -15.75
N THR A 14 4.07 -10.78 -16.91
CA THR A 14 4.54 -12.13 -17.17
C THR A 14 5.42 -12.55 -16.01
N SER A 15 4.93 -13.53 -15.25
CA SER A 15 5.63 -14.36 -14.27
C SER A 15 7.07 -13.94 -13.95
N LEU A 16 7.25 -12.97 -13.04
CA LEU A 16 8.34 -13.11 -12.09
C LEU A 16 7.77 -13.93 -10.94
N GLU A 17 7.76 -15.25 -11.14
CA GLU A 17 7.48 -16.22 -10.10
C GLU A 17 8.57 -16.07 -9.05
N ARG A 18 8.35 -15.18 -8.09
CA ARG A 18 9.25 -14.98 -6.97
C ARG A 18 9.22 -16.26 -6.15
N ALA A 19 10.28 -17.05 -6.25
CA ALA A 19 10.45 -18.28 -5.48
C ALA A 19 10.12 -17.99 -4.00
N GLY A 20 9.02 -18.55 -3.51
CA GLY A 20 8.56 -18.40 -2.12
C GLY A 20 7.32 -17.52 -1.88
N ALA A 21 6.74 -16.88 -2.89
CA ALA A 21 5.46 -16.17 -2.72
C ALA A 21 4.24 -17.13 -2.86
N PRO A 22 3.20 -17.01 -2.02
CA PRO A 22 2.00 -17.82 -2.11
C PRO A 22 1.28 -17.53 -3.42
N GLN A 23 0.94 -18.60 -4.14
CA GLN A 23 0.25 -18.51 -5.41
C GLN A 23 -1.27 -18.54 -5.20
N PRO A 24 -2.03 -17.70 -5.93
CA PRO A 24 -3.49 -17.74 -5.84
C PRO A 24 -4.01 -19.08 -6.41
N PRO A 25 -4.92 -19.78 -5.69
CA PRO A 25 -5.52 -20.99 -6.22
C PRO A 25 -6.43 -20.66 -7.42
N THR A 26 -6.53 -21.60 -8.35
CA THR A 26 -7.41 -21.48 -9.53
C THR A 26 -8.60 -22.44 -9.39
N PHE A 27 -9.80 -21.97 -9.73
CA PHE A 27 -11.01 -22.79 -9.74
C PHE A 27 -11.38 -23.21 -11.16
N SER A 28 -11.57 -24.51 -11.39
CA SER A 28 -12.00 -25.07 -12.69
C SER A 28 -13.08 -26.15 -12.56
N GLY A 29 -13.75 -26.23 -11.41
CA GLY A 29 -14.77 -27.23 -11.11
C GLY A 29 -16.20 -26.78 -11.39
N SER A 30 -17.15 -27.71 -11.32
CA SER A 30 -18.58 -27.44 -11.43
C SER A 30 -19.40 -27.95 -10.24
N THR A 31 -18.85 -28.90 -9.48
CA THR A 31 -19.53 -29.61 -8.39
C THR A 31 -19.40 -28.89 -7.04
N LYS A 32 -20.28 -29.24 -6.09
CA LYS A 32 -20.23 -28.72 -4.72
C LYS A 32 -18.94 -29.12 -3.98
N ALA A 33 -18.44 -30.32 -4.22
CA ALA A 33 -17.21 -30.81 -3.60
C ALA A 33 -15.99 -30.00 -4.06
N GLU A 34 -15.89 -29.69 -5.36
CA GLU A 34 -14.81 -28.88 -5.92
C GLU A 34 -14.85 -27.44 -5.39
N ARG A 35 -16.04 -26.85 -5.21
CA ARG A 35 -16.18 -25.52 -4.59
C ARG A 35 -15.68 -25.52 -3.14
N LEU A 36 -15.98 -26.57 -2.37
CA LEU A 36 -15.50 -26.72 -0.99
C LEU A 36 -13.98 -26.88 -0.94
N ALA A 37 -13.41 -27.69 -1.84
CA ALA A 37 -11.95 -27.84 -1.95
C ALA A 37 -11.28 -26.49 -2.27
N PHE A 38 -11.80 -25.77 -3.26
CA PHE A 38 -11.29 -24.45 -3.63
C PHE A 38 -11.37 -23.43 -2.48
N MET A 39 -12.48 -23.38 -1.74
CA MET A 39 -12.60 -22.45 -0.61
C MET A 39 -11.59 -22.75 0.50
N ARG A 40 -11.24 -24.02 0.74
CA ARG A 40 -10.19 -24.39 1.70
C ARG A 40 -8.82 -23.92 1.25
N ASP A 41 -8.51 -24.09 -0.04
CA ASP A 41 -7.25 -23.63 -0.62
C ASP A 41 -7.17 -22.10 -0.65
N TYR A 42 -8.28 -21.42 -0.94
CA TYR A 42 -8.37 -19.97 -0.90
C TYR A 42 -8.19 -19.41 0.51
N GLN A 43 -8.81 -20.02 1.53
CA GLN A 43 -8.61 -19.63 2.93
C GLN A 43 -7.15 -19.82 3.37
N LYS A 44 -6.52 -20.93 2.95
CA LYS A 44 -5.09 -21.17 3.20
C LYS A 44 -4.21 -20.11 2.52
N TYR A 45 -4.50 -19.77 1.26
CA TYR A 45 -3.81 -18.71 0.53
C TYR A 45 -3.94 -17.36 1.25
N LEU A 46 -5.14 -16.99 1.72
CA LEU A 46 -5.34 -15.77 2.51
C LEU A 46 -4.52 -15.78 3.80
N GLY A 47 -4.47 -16.91 4.50
CA GLY A 47 -3.61 -17.07 5.69
C GLY A 47 -2.13 -16.85 5.37
N GLN A 48 -1.65 -17.35 4.24
CA GLN A 48 -0.28 -17.14 3.78
C GLN A 48 -0.01 -15.68 3.37
N ILE A 49 -0.95 -15.04 2.68
CA ILE A 49 -0.86 -13.61 2.33
C ILE A 49 -0.86 -12.74 3.58
N ASN A 50 -1.73 -13.03 4.55
CA ASN A 50 -1.78 -12.31 5.82
C ASN A 50 -0.53 -12.55 6.67
N ALA A 51 0.06 -13.75 6.63
CA ALA A 51 1.36 -14.01 7.26
C ALA A 51 2.50 -13.25 6.57
N LEU A 52 2.37 -12.98 5.26
CA LEU A 52 3.28 -12.13 4.49
C LEU A 52 2.95 -10.64 4.56
N GLN A 53 1.83 -10.25 5.16
CA GLN A 53 1.62 -8.88 5.59
C GLN A 53 2.59 -8.62 6.74
N CYS A 54 3.82 -8.33 6.36
CA CYS A 54 4.67 -7.45 7.12
C CYS A 54 3.82 -6.20 7.31
N ASN A 55 3.43 -5.88 8.55
CA ASN A 55 2.93 -4.54 8.89
C ASN A 55 3.83 -3.58 8.13
N GLY A 56 3.27 -2.89 7.12
CA GLY A 56 4.07 -2.29 6.04
C GLY A 56 5.26 -1.55 6.63
N MET A 57 6.44 -1.66 6.00
CA MET A 57 7.66 -1.05 6.54
C MET A 57 7.35 0.35 7.09
N PRO A 58 7.67 0.63 8.37
CA PRO A 58 7.40 1.94 8.94
C PRO A 58 7.93 3.02 8.02
N VAL A 59 7.19 4.12 7.84
CA VAL A 59 7.60 5.25 6.99
C VAL A 59 9.00 5.70 7.38
N SER A 60 9.29 5.71 8.68
CA SER A 60 10.59 6.07 9.23
C SER A 60 11.75 5.13 8.87
N ALA A 61 11.47 3.91 8.39
CA ALA A 61 12.45 2.95 7.90
C ALA A 61 12.75 3.15 6.40
N CYS A 62 11.87 3.83 5.67
CA CYS A 62 12.06 4.19 4.26
C CYS A 62 12.80 5.51 4.07
N MET A 63 13.09 6.25 5.15
CA MET A 63 13.77 7.55 5.12
C MET A 63 15.28 7.39 5.22
N ASP A 64 16.02 8.26 4.53
CA ASP A 64 17.45 8.42 4.73
C ASP A 64 17.76 8.81 6.20
N PRO A 65 18.76 8.19 6.87
CA PRO A 65 19.06 8.45 8.28
C PRO A 65 19.37 9.90 8.60
N PHE A 66 20.01 10.63 7.68
CA PHE A 66 20.34 12.05 7.89
C PHE A 66 19.06 12.88 7.87
N SER A 67 18.23 12.70 6.85
CA SER A 67 16.94 13.38 6.68
C SER A 67 16.00 13.13 7.86
N LYS A 68 15.88 11.87 8.29
CA LYS A 68 15.10 11.49 9.47
C LYS A 68 15.53 12.23 10.74
N ARG A 69 16.84 12.34 10.97
CA ARG A 69 17.38 13.07 12.15
C ARG A 69 17.15 14.57 12.07
N GLN A 70 17.30 15.17 10.89
CA GLN A 70 17.07 16.60 10.70
C GLN A 70 15.60 16.95 10.93
N ILE A 71 14.67 16.19 10.35
CA ILE A 71 13.23 16.43 10.52
C ILE A 71 12.83 16.21 11.99
N ALA A 72 13.33 15.16 12.64
CA ALA A 72 13.06 14.93 14.06
C ALA A 72 13.51 16.11 14.95
N LEU A 73 14.67 16.69 14.64
CA LEU A 73 15.21 17.82 15.38
C LEU A 73 14.48 19.13 15.10
N TYR A 74 14.23 19.46 13.83
CA TYR A 74 13.70 20.78 13.47
C TYR A 74 12.18 20.85 13.51
N ASP A 75 11.47 19.80 13.06
CA ASP A 75 10.01 19.79 12.99
C ASP A 75 9.38 19.27 14.28
N PHE A 76 9.95 18.20 14.84
CA PHE A 76 9.40 17.56 16.04
C PHE A 76 10.07 18.01 17.35
N ASN A 77 11.25 18.65 17.27
CA ASN A 77 12.09 19.02 18.41
C ASN A 77 12.31 17.86 19.41
N ARG A 78 12.51 16.65 18.87
CA ARG A 78 12.63 15.39 19.62
C ARG A 78 13.68 14.48 19.00
N ASP A 79 14.09 13.42 19.71
CA ASP A 79 14.93 12.40 19.10
C ASP A 79 14.15 11.55 18.09
N HIS A 80 14.78 11.22 16.97
CA HIS A 80 14.19 10.44 15.89
C HIS A 80 13.70 9.04 16.29
N ASN A 81 14.22 8.44 17.38
CA ASN A 81 13.73 7.15 17.88
C ASN A 81 12.48 7.27 18.75
N SER A 82 12.15 8.48 19.21
CA SER A 82 10.97 8.74 20.03
C SER A 82 9.69 9.02 19.22
N ILE A 83 9.82 9.23 17.91
CA ILE A 83 8.71 9.55 17.01
C ILE A 83 8.08 8.25 16.48
N THR A 84 6.78 8.10 16.71
CA THR A 84 6.00 6.93 16.29
C THR A 84 5.75 6.92 14.78
N ASN A 85 5.45 5.74 14.23
CA ASN A 85 5.15 5.63 12.80
C ASN A 85 3.92 6.47 12.40
N ASP A 86 2.91 6.55 13.26
CA ASP A 86 1.71 7.36 13.01
C ASP A 86 2.02 8.86 12.99
N GLU A 87 2.91 9.35 13.86
CA GLU A 87 3.39 10.75 13.83
C GLU A 87 4.14 11.06 12.53
N TRP A 88 5.00 10.15 12.05
CA TRP A 88 5.64 10.28 10.74
C TRP A 88 4.62 10.33 9.59
N VAL A 89 3.61 9.44 9.63
CA VAL A 89 2.54 9.43 8.62
C VAL A 89 1.73 10.73 8.66
N ALA A 90 1.42 11.26 9.85
CA ALA A 90 0.68 12.50 10.01
C ALA A 90 1.46 13.69 9.44
N TRP A 91 2.76 13.80 9.73
CA TRP A 91 3.62 14.86 9.20
C TRP A 91 3.75 14.82 7.68
N PHE A 92 3.86 13.63 7.07
CA PHE A 92 3.82 13.54 5.60
C PHE A 92 2.44 13.88 5.02
N LYS A 93 1.37 13.59 5.75
CA LYS A 93 0.00 13.91 5.32
C LYS A 93 -0.32 15.40 5.41
N SER A 94 0.24 16.12 6.38
CA SER A 94 0.04 17.57 6.49
C SER A 94 0.57 18.32 5.27
N ALA A 95 1.51 17.75 4.50
CA ALA A 95 1.94 18.32 3.22
C ALA A 95 0.81 18.38 2.16
N PHE A 96 -0.26 17.61 2.32
CA PHE A 96 -1.46 17.66 1.45
C PHE A 96 -2.56 18.56 1.99
N GLU A 97 -2.43 19.08 3.20
CA GLU A 97 -3.35 20.10 3.71
C GLU A 97 -2.98 21.40 3.00
N GLU A 98 -3.72 21.74 1.92
CA GLU A 98 -3.61 23.04 1.25
C GLU A 98 -3.72 24.14 2.30
N ASP A 99 -2.68 24.99 2.40
CA ASP A 99 -2.75 26.18 3.22
C ASP A 99 -3.95 27.00 2.74
N PRO A 100 -4.89 27.41 3.62
CA PRO A 100 -5.99 28.30 3.23
C PRO A 100 -5.50 29.57 2.51
N GLN A 101 -4.24 29.99 2.70
CA GLN A 101 -3.59 31.02 1.89
C GLN A 101 -3.45 30.64 0.41
N ASP A 102 -3.02 29.43 0.08
CA ASP A 102 -2.84 28.97 -1.31
C ASP A 102 -4.18 28.89 -2.04
N LEU A 103 -5.22 28.41 -1.35
CA LEU A 103 -6.57 28.41 -1.91
C LEU A 103 -7.09 29.84 -2.15
N ASN A 104 -6.73 30.79 -1.29
CA ASN A 104 -7.12 32.19 -1.44
C ASN A 104 -6.35 32.87 -2.60
N ILE A 105 -5.07 32.54 -2.80
CA ILE A 105 -4.27 32.99 -3.95
C ILE A 105 -4.84 32.43 -5.25
N LEU A 106 -5.21 31.15 -5.29
CA LEU A 106 -5.85 30.52 -6.45
C LEU A 106 -7.21 31.17 -6.75
N LYS A 107 -8.03 31.46 -5.74
CA LYS A 107 -9.30 32.19 -5.90
C LYS A 107 -9.09 33.59 -6.44
N GLN A 108 -8.14 34.35 -5.91
CA GLN A 108 -7.83 35.70 -6.40
C GLN A 108 -7.34 35.70 -7.86
N ARG A 109 -6.60 34.68 -8.28
CA ARG A 109 -6.13 34.53 -9.67
C ARG A 109 -7.24 34.11 -10.63
N LEU A 110 -8.23 33.35 -10.17
CA LEU A 110 -9.38 32.94 -10.98
C LEU A 110 -10.44 34.06 -11.10
N GLN A 111 -10.40 35.06 -10.22
CA GLN A 111 -11.30 36.21 -10.22
C GLN A 111 -10.78 37.43 -11.03
N ARG A 112 -9.64 37.29 -11.74
CA ARG A 112 -9.18 38.24 -12.77
C ARG A 112 -9.45 37.69 -14.16
#